data_AF-A0A8K0F141-F1
#
_entry.id   AF-A0A8K0F141-F1
#
_cell.length_a   1.000
_cell.length_b   1.000
_cell.length_c   1.000
_cell.angle_alpha   90.00
_cell.angle_beta   90.00
_cell.angle_gamma   90.00
#
_symmetry.space_group_name_H-M   'P 1'
#
loop_
_entity.id
_entity.type
_entity.pdbx_description
1 polymer ?
#
loop_
_entity_poly.entity_id
_entity_poly.type
_entity_poly.pdbx_seq_one_letter_code
_entity_poly.pdbx_strand_id
1 'polypeptide(L)'
;MAAGRLLTALAIIGVLALKLSRVEGAPAPAKIDPVVRLQQDVSKLFKRVTEQEAVSKTMIGRLNLIQTDLKDIRRYMSQTQSSSPDQGSPKSPPSMAHASILSACIDDKVYRKGKTVVSINGVEYTSRLGNVNLVTFNQSTGQVMGHMAFDTARGEGEDMRLYLDKIPADSVVLIAIRDVGVNRLPAATDHKLIENLQLRLTNSTKPAKEGWIEKDESWAIESSGNPHVYHGVTYDAAKVLDGRAGTMWNPGGEGRYYNNWNIVFDFGDYYQISSIRLRNYGDWTHDATKFGFDASPQGDPYEWQEVVFGELEDTRNIVQQQFGGFSATSRFWRLVIKETGNGYQPWLCEVDFFGYQTPMMSSFASIVKKGSKTSWTVVDSNIITDGATVIETVIPLLG
;
A
#
# COMPACT_ATOMS: atom_id res chain seq x y z
N MET A 1 9.57 19.46 9.31
CA MET A 1 9.52 20.80 9.94
C MET A 1 10.89 21.35 10.39
N ALA A 2 11.87 20.55 10.81
CA ALA A 2 13.16 21.06 11.31
C ALA A 2 14.06 21.72 10.23
N ALA A 3 14.11 21.18 9.00
CA ALA A 3 14.93 21.72 7.91
C ALA A 3 14.48 23.12 7.44
N GLY A 4 13.18 23.38 7.43
CA GLY A 4 12.62 24.68 7.03
C GLY A 4 12.97 25.82 8.01
N ARG A 5 13.05 25.53 9.31
CA ARG A 5 13.42 26.54 10.33
C ARG A 5 14.92 26.89 10.32
N LEU A 6 15.78 25.97 9.87
CA LEU A 6 17.22 26.20 9.79
C LEU A 6 17.60 27.16 8.65
N LEU A 7 16.91 27.07 7.51
CA LEU A 7 17.10 27.96 6.36
C LEU A 7 16.69 29.41 6.68
N THR A 8 15.62 29.62 7.44
CA THR A 8 15.19 30.96 7.88
C THR A 8 16.18 31.59 8.87
N ALA A 9 16.78 30.80 9.77
CA ALA A 9 17.78 31.30 10.71
C ALA A 9 19.09 31.74 10.02
N LEU A 10 19.52 31.00 8.99
CA LEU A 10 20.72 31.34 8.21
C LEU A 10 20.57 32.64 7.41
N ALA A 11 19.36 32.91 6.89
CA ALA A 11 19.07 34.17 6.19
C ALA A 11 19.16 35.40 7.13
N ILE A 12 18.74 35.25 8.40
CA ILE A 12 18.79 36.35 9.39
C ILE A 12 20.23 36.66 9.81
N ILE A 13 21.08 35.64 9.96
CA ILE A 13 22.50 35.83 10.36
C ILE A 13 23.31 36.50 9.24
N GLY A 14 23.03 36.18 7.97
CA GLY A 14 23.68 36.83 6.82
C GLY A 14 23.42 38.34 6.74
N VAL A 15 22.22 38.79 7.13
CA VAL A 15 21.85 40.22 7.13
C VAL A 15 22.49 40.99 8.29
N LEU A 16 22.70 40.35 9.44
CA LEU A 16 23.33 40.97 10.61
C LEU A 16 24.85 41.15 10.47
N ALA A 17 25.53 40.23 9.77
CA ALA A 17 26.97 40.32 9.52
C ALA A 17 27.38 41.52 8.65
N LEU A 18 26.46 42.06 7.82
CA LEU A 18 26.73 43.23 6.99
C LEU A 18 26.72 44.57 7.75
N LYS A 19 26.29 44.61 9.02
CA LYS A 19 26.10 45.87 9.77
C LYS A 19 27.21 46.25 10.77
N LEU A 20 28.27 45.45 10.90
CA LEU A 20 29.33 45.72 11.88
C LEU A 20 30.71 45.80 11.23
N SER A 21 31.05 46.99 10.71
CA SER A 21 32.45 47.33 10.42
C SER A 21 32.70 48.83 10.56
N ARG A 22 33.13 49.27 11.76
CA ARG A 22 34.05 50.42 11.96
C ARG A 22 34.44 50.54 13.43
N VAL A 23 35.62 50.02 13.77
CA VAL A 23 36.43 50.49 14.91
C VAL A 23 37.89 50.46 14.44
N GLU A 24 38.56 51.61 14.45
CA GLU A 24 39.97 51.77 14.07
C GLU A 24 40.88 51.50 15.28
N GLY A 25 42.03 50.85 15.06
CA GLY A 25 43.18 50.97 15.97
C GLY A 25 43.77 49.71 16.63
N ALA A 26 43.62 48.50 16.09
CA ALA A 26 44.35 47.32 16.60
C ALA A 26 45.08 46.53 15.50
N PRO A 27 46.30 46.01 15.76
CA PRO A 27 47.07 45.23 14.79
C PRO A 27 46.36 43.94 14.40
N ALA A 28 46.29 43.68 13.10
CA ALA A 28 45.44 42.67 12.49
C ALA A 28 45.94 41.24 12.73
N PRO A 29 45.18 40.35 13.40
CA PRO A 29 45.40 38.91 13.25
C PRO A 29 45.08 38.51 11.81
N ALA A 30 45.78 37.49 11.29
CA ALA A 30 45.58 36.98 9.92
C ALA A 30 44.08 36.81 9.64
N LYS A 31 43.54 37.70 8.78
CA LYS A 31 42.12 37.77 8.46
C LYS A 31 41.76 36.54 7.63
N ILE A 32 41.41 35.45 8.28
CA ILE A 32 40.51 34.47 7.68
C ILE A 32 39.21 35.24 7.47
N ASP A 33 38.82 35.39 6.22
CA ASP A 33 37.58 36.05 5.83
C ASP A 33 36.43 35.47 6.70
N PRO A 34 35.69 36.32 7.44
CA PRO A 34 34.58 35.88 8.28
C PRO A 34 33.57 35.02 7.52
N VAL A 35 33.41 35.25 6.21
CA VAL A 35 32.57 34.45 5.32
C VAL A 35 33.13 33.04 5.15
N VAL A 36 34.44 32.90 4.94
CA VAL A 36 35.10 31.60 4.81
C VAL A 36 35.01 30.80 6.11
N ARG A 37 35.17 31.46 7.26
CA ARG A 37 35.00 30.80 8.57
C ARG A 37 33.56 30.33 8.78
N LEU A 38 32.57 31.16 8.44
CA LEU A 38 31.16 30.80 8.53
C LEU A 38 30.82 29.62 7.60
N GLN A 39 31.33 29.60 6.36
CA GLN A 39 31.16 28.49 5.43
C GLN A 39 31.73 27.18 5.97
N GLN A 40 32.92 27.23 6.60
CA GLN A 40 33.54 26.05 7.21
C GLN A 40 32.72 25.52 8.40
N ASP A 41 32.18 26.42 9.23
CA ASP A 41 31.38 26.04 10.40
C ASP A 41 30.01 25.48 9.97
N VAL A 42 29.37 26.04 8.93
CA VAL A 42 28.15 25.49 8.32
C VAL A 42 28.41 24.10 7.72
N SER A 43 29.53 23.92 7.01
CA SER A 43 29.91 22.62 6.44
C SER A 43 30.11 21.55 7.52
N LYS A 44 30.79 21.90 8.63
CA LYS A 44 30.95 21.00 9.79
C LYS A 44 29.60 20.65 10.42
N LEU A 45 28.68 21.60 10.53
CA LEU A 45 27.35 21.38 11.08
C LEU A 45 26.54 20.42 10.20
N PHE A 46 26.54 20.63 8.87
CA PHE A 46 25.88 19.71 7.92
C PHE A 46 26.40 18.28 8.07
N LYS A 47 27.73 18.11 8.15
CA LYS A 47 28.33 16.78 8.35
C LYS A 47 27.82 16.09 9.62
N ARG A 48 27.76 16.82 10.75
CA ARG A 48 27.24 16.29 12.02
C ARG A 48 25.76 15.91 11.95
N VAL A 49 24.94 16.69 11.24
CA VAL A 49 23.52 16.39 11.05
C VAL A 49 23.34 15.12 10.24
N THR A 50 24.09 14.96 9.16
CA THR A 50 24.07 13.73 8.33
C THR A 50 24.52 12.50 9.13
N GLU A 51 25.56 12.64 9.97
CA GLU A 51 26.00 11.57 10.88
C GLU A 51 24.90 11.20 11.90
N GLN A 52 24.20 12.18 12.48
CA GLN A 52 23.06 11.93 13.39
C GLN A 52 21.88 11.26 12.68
N GLU A 53 21.56 11.64 11.45
CA GLU A 53 20.50 10.98 10.66
C GLU A 53 20.83 9.50 10.40
N ALA A 54 22.09 9.18 10.11
CA ALA A 54 22.53 7.79 9.94
C ALA A 54 22.41 6.97 11.23
N VAL A 55 22.74 7.56 12.39
CA VAL A 55 22.55 6.94 13.71
C VAL A 55 21.06 6.73 14.01
N SER A 56 20.21 7.72 13.72
CA SER A 56 18.75 7.65 13.90
C SER A 56 18.14 6.52 13.08
N LYS A 57 18.48 6.42 11.79
CA LYS A 57 18.05 5.31 10.91
C LYS A 57 18.47 3.95 11.47
N THR A 58 19.68 3.85 12.00
CA THR A 58 20.19 2.61 12.63
C THR A 58 19.40 2.25 13.90
N MET A 59 19.05 3.24 14.73
CA MET A 59 18.22 3.03 15.92
C MET A 59 16.79 2.60 15.57
N ILE A 60 16.17 3.22 14.56
CA ILE A 60 14.85 2.83 14.07
C ILE A 60 14.86 1.37 13.59
N GLY A 61 15.88 0.97 12.82
CA GLY A 61 16.03 -0.43 12.39
C GLY A 61 16.14 -1.41 13.57
N ARG A 62 16.90 -1.06 14.63
CA ARG A 62 16.97 -1.87 15.85
C ARG A 62 15.65 -1.91 16.62
N LEU A 63 14.89 -0.82 16.64
CA LEU A 63 13.59 -0.76 17.29
C LEU A 63 12.59 -1.70 16.60
N ASN A 64 12.58 -1.72 15.27
CA ASN A 64 11.74 -2.63 14.49
C ASN A 64 12.08 -4.10 14.76
N LEU A 65 13.37 -4.45 14.89
CA LEU A 65 13.81 -5.79 15.29
C LEU A 65 13.26 -6.19 16.66
N ILE A 66 13.39 -5.31 17.66
CA ILE A 66 12.86 -5.57 19.01
C ILE A 66 11.33 -5.75 18.96
N GLN A 67 10.62 -4.99 18.13
CA GLN A 67 9.17 -5.14 17.97
C GLN A 67 8.80 -6.48 17.33
N THR A 68 9.55 -6.95 16.33
CA THR A 68 9.38 -8.28 15.74
C THR A 68 9.64 -9.39 16.76
N ASP A 69 10.75 -9.34 17.48
CA ASP A 69 11.09 -10.33 18.52
C ASP A 69 10.02 -10.38 19.63
N LEU A 70 9.49 -9.22 20.04
CA LEU A 70 8.42 -9.15 21.04
C LEU A 70 7.09 -9.74 20.53
N LYS A 71 6.79 -9.61 19.24
CA LYS A 71 5.62 -10.25 18.63
C LYS A 71 5.78 -11.77 18.58
N ASP A 72 6.97 -12.25 18.21
CA ASP A 72 7.29 -13.69 18.20
C ASP A 72 7.22 -14.29 19.60
N ILE A 73 7.72 -13.59 20.62
CA ILE A 73 7.60 -14.00 22.03
C ILE A 73 6.14 -14.09 22.45
N ARG A 74 5.29 -13.09 22.11
CA ARG A 74 3.85 -13.14 22.42
C ARG A 74 3.16 -14.32 21.74
N ARG A 75 3.54 -14.64 20.50
CA ARG A 75 3.04 -15.79 19.76
C ARG A 75 3.46 -17.11 20.40
N TYR A 76 4.71 -17.22 20.86
CA TYR A 76 5.18 -18.40 21.59
C TYR A 76 4.44 -18.59 22.92
N MET A 77 4.18 -17.49 23.63
CA MET A 77 3.42 -17.49 24.89
C MET A 77 1.95 -17.88 24.71
N SER A 78 1.29 -17.46 23.62
CA SER A 78 -0.10 -17.86 23.34
C SER A 78 -0.22 -19.33 22.92
N GLN A 79 0.79 -19.87 22.24
CA GLN A 79 0.85 -21.29 21.88
C GLN A 79 1.11 -22.19 23.09
N THR A 80 1.95 -21.76 24.03
CA THR A 80 2.24 -22.52 25.25
C THR A 80 1.11 -22.47 26.29
N GLN A 81 0.26 -21.43 26.28
CA GLN A 81 -0.93 -21.38 27.12
C GLN A 81 -2.11 -22.21 26.60
N SER A 82 -2.11 -22.58 25.31
CA SER A 82 -3.20 -23.35 24.67
C SER A 82 -2.94 -24.86 24.61
N SER A 83 -1.81 -25.34 25.13
CA SER A 83 -1.47 -26.77 25.19
C SER A 83 -1.70 -27.40 26.57
N SER A 84 -2.84 -27.13 27.19
CA SER A 84 -3.40 -28.11 28.14
C SER A 84 -3.95 -29.30 27.34
N PRO A 85 -3.59 -30.55 27.67
CA PRO A 85 -4.06 -31.73 26.95
C PRO A 85 -5.48 -32.04 27.40
N ASP A 86 -6.46 -31.31 26.85
CA ASP A 86 -7.87 -31.67 27.01
C ASP A 86 -8.30 -32.52 25.81
N GLN A 87 -8.56 -33.79 26.08
CA GLN A 87 -9.00 -34.78 25.10
C GLN A 87 -10.50 -34.64 24.84
N GLY A 88 -10.89 -34.62 23.57
CA GLY A 88 -12.19 -35.20 23.17
C GLY A 88 -13.27 -34.29 22.59
N SER A 89 -12.93 -33.31 21.77
CA SER A 89 -13.92 -32.68 20.87
C SER A 89 -13.36 -32.54 19.46
N PRO A 90 -14.11 -32.90 18.40
CA PRO A 90 -13.67 -32.67 17.03
C PRO A 90 -13.54 -31.16 16.83
N LYS A 91 -12.29 -30.67 16.72
CA LYS A 91 -12.02 -29.28 16.36
C LYS A 91 -12.66 -29.03 15.00
N SER A 92 -13.55 -28.05 14.95
CA SER A 92 -14.05 -27.50 13.70
C SER A 92 -12.85 -27.20 12.78
N PRO A 93 -12.95 -27.48 11.47
CA PRO A 93 -11.89 -27.14 10.54
C PRO A 93 -11.56 -25.64 10.67
N PRO A 94 -10.27 -25.27 10.58
CA PRO A 94 -9.89 -23.87 10.67
C PRO A 94 -10.58 -23.08 9.55
N SER A 95 -11.11 -21.89 9.88
CA SER A 95 -11.69 -20.96 8.90
C SER A 95 -10.65 -20.03 8.28
N MET A 96 -9.43 -20.02 8.81
CA MET A 96 -8.34 -19.12 8.38
C MET A 96 -6.98 -19.82 8.49
N ALA A 97 -6.08 -19.52 7.57
CA ALA A 97 -4.67 -19.89 7.63
C ALA A 97 -3.80 -18.65 7.87
N HIS A 98 -2.94 -18.69 8.89
CA HIS A 98 -1.98 -17.61 9.13
C HIS A 98 -0.69 -17.89 8.37
N ALA A 99 -0.38 -17.06 7.37
CA ALA A 99 0.83 -17.17 6.58
C ALA A 99 1.84 -16.09 6.98
N SER A 100 3.13 -16.42 6.94
CA SER A 100 4.20 -15.43 6.92
C SER A 100 5.24 -15.75 5.85
N ILE A 101 5.82 -14.71 5.25
CA ILE A 101 6.87 -14.82 4.24
C ILE A 101 8.02 -13.93 4.69
N LEU A 102 9.19 -14.53 4.90
CA LEU A 102 10.44 -13.83 5.17
C LEU A 102 11.31 -13.91 3.91
N SER A 103 11.67 -12.76 3.38
CA SER A 103 12.66 -12.59 2.32
C SER A 103 13.78 -11.67 2.82
N ALA A 104 14.99 -12.21 2.89
CA ALA A 104 16.18 -11.45 3.24
C ALA A 104 17.31 -11.75 2.25
N CYS A 105 17.95 -10.68 1.76
CA CYS A 105 19.08 -10.73 0.85
C CYS A 105 20.39 -11.06 1.61
N ILE A 106 21.43 -11.45 0.88
CA ILE A 106 22.77 -11.68 1.44
C ILE A 106 23.38 -10.40 2.03
N ASP A 107 23.04 -9.23 1.51
CA ASP A 107 23.49 -7.93 2.02
C ASP A 107 22.67 -7.42 3.22
N ASP A 108 21.66 -8.17 3.66
CA ASP A 108 20.92 -7.86 4.86
C ASP A 108 21.83 -7.97 6.10
N LYS A 109 21.83 -6.91 6.92
CA LYS A 109 22.73 -6.79 8.08
C LYS A 109 22.46 -7.87 9.14
N VAL A 110 21.21 -8.33 9.24
CA VAL A 110 20.74 -9.35 10.18
C VAL A 110 20.94 -10.74 9.58
N TYR A 111 20.57 -10.91 8.31
CA TYR A 111 20.59 -12.19 7.61
C TYR A 111 21.71 -12.26 6.57
N ARG A 112 22.97 -12.14 7.00
CA ARG A 112 24.18 -12.07 6.14
C ARG A 112 24.41 -13.22 5.13
N LYS A 113 23.59 -14.27 5.16
CA LYS A 113 23.61 -15.40 4.21
C LYS A 113 22.38 -15.44 3.31
N GLY A 114 21.53 -14.41 3.38
CA GLY A 114 20.16 -14.44 2.90
C GLY A 114 19.30 -15.42 3.70
N LYS A 115 17.99 -15.20 3.69
CA LYS A 115 17.03 -16.11 4.31
C LYS A 115 15.71 -16.05 3.56
N THR A 116 15.19 -17.23 3.21
CA THR A 116 13.86 -17.40 2.64
C THR A 116 13.07 -18.38 3.48
N VAL A 117 11.97 -17.91 4.05
CA VAL A 117 11.06 -18.73 4.83
C VAL A 117 9.64 -18.40 4.41
N VAL A 118 8.84 -19.44 4.28
CA VAL A 118 7.39 -19.31 4.29
C VAL A 118 6.91 -20.09 5.50
N SER A 119 6.04 -19.50 6.32
CA SER A 119 5.45 -20.20 7.45
C SER A 119 3.94 -20.24 7.31
N ILE A 120 3.31 -21.38 7.57
CA ILE A 120 1.85 -21.53 7.56
C ILE A 120 1.44 -22.10 8.92
N ASN A 121 0.54 -21.39 9.60
CA ASN A 121 0.05 -21.74 10.94
C ASN A 121 1.19 -21.96 11.96
N GLY A 122 2.29 -21.23 11.79
CA GLY A 122 3.49 -21.31 12.65
C GLY A 122 4.47 -22.41 12.28
N VAL A 123 4.16 -23.24 11.28
CA VAL A 123 5.11 -24.22 10.73
C VAL A 123 5.97 -23.54 9.68
N GLU A 124 7.29 -23.50 9.92
CA GLU A 124 8.24 -22.93 8.96
C GLU A 124 8.60 -23.94 7.87
N TYR A 125 8.53 -23.49 6.63
CA TYR A 125 9.03 -24.15 5.43
C TYR A 125 10.16 -23.29 4.89
N THR A 126 11.38 -23.80 4.95
CA THR A 126 12.57 -23.06 4.53
C THR A 126 13.53 -23.99 3.80
N SER A 127 14.27 -23.42 2.85
CA SER A 127 15.41 -24.09 2.24
C SER A 127 16.65 -23.23 2.42
N ARG A 128 17.73 -23.86 2.90
CA ARG A 128 19.04 -23.23 3.00
C ARG A 128 19.73 -23.08 1.64
N LEU A 129 19.31 -23.89 0.66
CA LEU A 129 20.03 -24.04 -0.61
C LEU A 129 19.39 -23.20 -1.73
N GLY A 130 18.05 -23.16 -1.81
CA GLY A 130 17.34 -22.46 -2.87
C GLY A 130 17.29 -20.94 -2.68
N ASN A 131 17.32 -20.20 -3.79
CA ASN A 131 17.02 -18.77 -3.79
C ASN A 131 15.53 -18.47 -4.00
N VAL A 132 14.71 -19.48 -4.28
CA VAL A 132 13.25 -19.39 -4.29
C VAL A 132 12.72 -20.52 -3.43
N ASN A 133 11.78 -20.22 -2.54
CA ASN A 133 11.12 -21.19 -1.68
C ASN A 133 9.61 -21.06 -1.88
N LEU A 134 8.99 -22.12 -2.38
CA LEU A 134 7.56 -22.21 -2.67
C LEU A 134 6.88 -23.12 -1.65
N VAL A 135 5.73 -22.69 -1.15
CA VAL A 135 4.83 -23.53 -0.37
C VAL A 135 3.45 -23.44 -0.99
N THR A 136 2.84 -24.60 -1.22
CA THR A 136 1.49 -24.72 -1.73
C THR A 136 0.58 -25.26 -0.65
N PHE A 137 -0.61 -24.70 -0.51
CA PHE A 137 -1.62 -25.24 0.41
C PHE A 137 -3.01 -25.16 -0.20
N ASN A 138 -3.87 -26.10 0.20
CA ASN A 138 -5.23 -26.21 -0.30
C ASN A 138 -6.09 -25.10 0.33
N GLN A 139 -6.77 -24.30 -0.50
CA GLN A 139 -7.50 -23.14 -0.01
C GLN A 139 -8.74 -23.51 0.82
N SER A 140 -9.37 -24.65 0.57
CA SER A 140 -10.56 -25.07 1.32
C SER A 140 -10.20 -25.63 2.69
N THR A 141 -9.09 -26.37 2.79
CA THR A 141 -8.72 -27.10 4.02
C THR A 141 -7.60 -26.45 4.82
N GLY A 142 -6.86 -25.52 4.24
CA GLY A 142 -5.66 -24.92 4.83
C GLY A 142 -4.47 -25.89 4.92
N GLN A 143 -4.58 -27.10 4.36
CA GLN A 143 -3.53 -28.11 4.43
C GLN A 143 -2.42 -27.83 3.42
N VAL A 144 -1.17 -27.83 3.90
CA VAL A 144 0.00 -27.71 3.04
C VAL A 144 0.13 -28.96 2.17
N MET A 145 0.06 -28.77 0.86
CA MET A 145 0.10 -29.83 -0.15
C MET A 145 1.53 -30.09 -0.64
N GLY A 146 2.39 -29.08 -0.60
CA GLY A 146 3.75 -29.20 -1.08
C GLY A 146 4.63 -28.05 -0.61
N HIS A 147 5.92 -28.32 -0.52
CA HIS A 147 6.94 -27.28 -0.42
C HIS A 147 8.11 -27.69 -1.30
N MET A 148 8.69 -26.72 -2.01
CA MET A 148 9.84 -26.96 -2.86
C MET A 148 10.69 -25.71 -2.91
N ALA A 149 12.00 -25.90 -2.98
CA ALA A 149 12.93 -24.80 -3.15
C ALA A 149 13.77 -25.00 -4.39
N PHE A 150 14.03 -23.89 -5.07
CA PHE A 150 14.78 -23.84 -6.31
C PHE A 150 15.93 -22.85 -6.18
N ASP A 151 17.08 -23.19 -6.71
CA ASP A 151 18.20 -22.28 -6.95
C ASP A 151 18.19 -21.85 -8.42
N THR A 152 17.32 -20.89 -8.75
CA THR A 152 17.18 -20.37 -10.12
C THR A 152 18.48 -19.74 -10.61
N ALA A 153 19.32 -19.21 -9.71
CA ALA A 153 20.65 -18.72 -10.06
C ALA A 153 21.62 -19.83 -10.53
N ARG A 154 21.29 -21.11 -10.27
CA ARG A 154 22.03 -22.28 -10.77
C ARG A 154 21.31 -23.02 -11.91
N GLY A 155 20.25 -22.44 -12.47
CA GLY A 155 19.54 -22.99 -13.62
C GLY A 155 18.33 -23.87 -13.27
N GLU A 156 17.90 -23.93 -12.01
CA GLU A 156 16.70 -24.68 -11.59
C GLU A 156 15.37 -23.97 -11.96
N GLY A 157 15.42 -22.94 -12.81
CA GLY A 157 14.22 -22.21 -13.26
C GLY A 157 13.25 -23.09 -14.04
N GLU A 158 13.75 -24.04 -14.84
CA GLU A 158 12.90 -24.97 -15.60
C GLU A 158 12.24 -26.01 -14.69
N ASP A 159 12.96 -26.53 -13.69
CA ASP A 159 12.39 -27.43 -12.69
C ASP A 159 11.33 -26.72 -11.85
N MET A 160 11.57 -25.46 -11.51
CA MET A 160 10.58 -24.59 -10.87
C MET A 160 9.32 -24.46 -11.71
N ARG A 161 9.47 -24.22 -13.02
CA ARG A 161 8.35 -24.15 -13.96
C ARG A 161 7.56 -25.45 -14.00
N LEU A 162 8.23 -26.60 -14.10
CA LEU A 162 7.59 -27.91 -14.14
C LEU A 162 6.88 -28.26 -12.82
N TYR A 163 7.40 -27.78 -11.69
CA TYR A 163 6.70 -27.89 -10.40
C TYR A 163 5.43 -27.05 -10.38
N LEU A 164 5.52 -25.79 -10.80
CA LEU A 164 4.39 -24.87 -10.86
C LEU A 164 3.27 -25.37 -11.78
N ASP A 165 3.63 -26.00 -12.90
CA ASP A 165 2.68 -26.60 -13.85
C ASP A 165 1.90 -27.81 -13.30
N LYS A 166 2.35 -28.38 -12.17
CA LYS A 166 1.70 -29.52 -11.49
C LYS A 166 0.82 -29.09 -10.32
N ILE A 167 0.79 -27.80 -9.98
CA ILE A 167 0.00 -27.28 -8.86
C ILE A 167 -1.49 -27.30 -9.23
N PRO A 168 -2.36 -27.92 -8.41
CA PRO A 168 -3.81 -27.88 -8.62
C PRO A 168 -4.39 -26.46 -8.64
N ALA A 169 -5.47 -26.24 -9.39
CA ALA A 169 -6.09 -24.91 -9.55
C ALA A 169 -6.66 -24.32 -8.24
N ASP A 170 -7.00 -25.14 -7.25
CA ASP A 170 -7.52 -24.76 -5.92
C ASP A 170 -6.41 -24.55 -4.87
N SER A 171 -5.16 -24.38 -5.33
CA SER A 171 -4.00 -24.17 -4.47
C SER A 171 -3.69 -22.70 -4.28
N VAL A 172 -3.40 -22.31 -3.04
CA VAL A 172 -2.67 -21.07 -2.76
C VAL A 172 -1.18 -21.36 -2.85
N VAL A 173 -0.43 -20.49 -3.53
CA VAL A 173 1.03 -20.58 -3.68
C VAL A 173 1.69 -19.39 -3.00
N LEU A 174 2.50 -19.67 -1.98
CA LEU A 174 3.31 -18.67 -1.27
C LEU A 174 4.77 -18.79 -1.72
N ILE A 175 5.40 -17.67 -2.05
CA ILE A 175 6.75 -17.63 -2.62
C ILE A 175 7.63 -16.69 -1.79
N ALA A 176 8.70 -17.23 -1.20
CA ALA A 176 9.78 -16.44 -0.62
C ALA A 176 10.98 -16.45 -1.57
N ILE A 177 11.43 -15.28 -2.03
CA ILE A 177 12.59 -15.14 -2.91
C ILE A 177 13.77 -14.58 -2.11
N ARG A 178 14.93 -15.23 -2.20
CA ARG A 178 16.21 -14.80 -1.63
C ARG A 178 16.87 -13.99 -2.72
N ASP A 179 16.99 -12.69 -2.53
CA ASP A 179 17.80 -11.90 -3.43
C ASP A 179 19.27 -12.35 -3.28
N VAL A 180 19.80 -12.94 -4.35
CA VAL A 180 21.22 -13.24 -4.53
C VAL A 180 21.68 -12.21 -5.53
N GLY A 181 22.30 -11.14 -5.01
CA GLY A 181 22.72 -9.95 -5.74
C GLY A 181 22.82 -10.11 -7.26
N VAL A 182 21.94 -9.37 -7.95
CA VAL A 182 21.76 -9.08 -9.39
C VAL A 182 22.98 -8.95 -10.31
N ASN A 183 24.21 -9.26 -9.88
CA ASN A 183 25.31 -9.35 -10.82
C ASN A 183 25.23 -10.59 -11.73
N ARG A 184 24.32 -11.55 -11.47
CA ARG A 184 24.18 -12.79 -12.25
C ARG A 184 22.77 -13.42 -12.30
N LEU A 185 21.70 -12.65 -12.43
CA LEU A 185 20.51 -13.23 -13.08
C LEU A 185 20.77 -13.11 -14.60
N PRO A 186 21.03 -14.22 -15.33
CA PRO A 186 21.24 -14.14 -16.77
C PRO A 186 19.99 -13.52 -17.39
N ALA A 187 20.17 -12.40 -18.06
CA ALA A 187 19.09 -11.69 -18.72
C ALA A 187 18.29 -12.65 -19.62
N ALA A 188 16.97 -12.63 -19.45
CA ALA A 188 15.89 -13.16 -20.29
C ALA A 188 15.09 -14.37 -19.80
N THR A 189 15.65 -15.36 -19.08
CA THR A 189 14.90 -16.61 -18.81
C THR A 189 14.12 -16.58 -17.49
N ASP A 190 14.76 -16.24 -16.37
CA ASP A 190 14.12 -16.29 -15.04
C ASP A 190 13.12 -15.15 -14.80
N HIS A 191 13.40 -13.97 -15.37
CA HIS A 191 12.46 -12.84 -15.36
C HIS A 191 11.18 -13.17 -16.13
N LYS A 192 11.31 -13.75 -17.32
CA LYS A 192 10.16 -14.23 -18.07
C LYS A 192 9.46 -15.35 -17.32
N LEU A 193 10.16 -16.18 -16.55
CA LEU A 193 9.55 -17.28 -15.82
C LEU A 193 8.66 -16.78 -14.68
N ILE A 194 9.12 -15.78 -13.91
CA ILE A 194 8.33 -15.14 -12.85
C ILE A 194 7.21 -14.28 -13.44
N GLU A 195 7.47 -13.55 -14.53
CA GLU A 195 6.44 -12.78 -15.25
C GLU A 195 5.41 -13.71 -15.91
N ASN A 196 5.83 -14.83 -16.49
CA ASN A 196 4.94 -15.87 -17.04
C ASN A 196 4.20 -16.62 -15.93
N LEU A 197 4.81 -16.79 -14.75
CA LEU A 197 4.14 -17.36 -13.59
C LEU A 197 3.08 -16.41 -13.04
N GLN A 198 3.40 -15.11 -12.94
CA GLN A 198 2.45 -14.06 -12.61
C GLN A 198 1.32 -14.05 -13.64
N LEU A 199 1.64 -14.09 -14.93
CA LEU A 199 0.67 -14.21 -16.02
C LEU A 199 -0.13 -15.51 -15.92
N ARG A 200 0.45 -16.66 -15.56
CA ARG A 200 -0.26 -17.96 -15.48
C ARG A 200 -1.15 -18.08 -14.26
N LEU A 201 -0.69 -17.64 -13.09
CA LEU A 201 -1.49 -17.57 -11.85
C LEU A 201 -2.66 -16.59 -12.02
N THR A 202 -2.48 -15.53 -12.81
CA THR A 202 -3.57 -14.61 -13.17
C THR A 202 -4.42 -15.10 -14.35
N ASN A 203 -3.89 -15.93 -15.26
CA ASN A 203 -4.55 -16.38 -16.49
C ASN A 203 -5.48 -17.60 -16.34
N SER A 204 -5.91 -18.00 -15.13
CA SER A 204 -7.16 -18.77 -15.05
C SER A 204 -8.37 -17.91 -15.48
N THR A 205 -8.21 -16.59 -15.55
CA THR A 205 -9.07 -15.67 -16.29
C THR A 205 -8.18 -14.60 -16.90
N LYS A 206 -8.04 -14.57 -18.23
CA LYS A 206 -7.40 -13.45 -18.96
C LYS A 206 -7.79 -12.13 -18.28
N PRO A 207 -6.85 -11.34 -17.71
CA PRO A 207 -7.23 -10.16 -16.94
C PRO A 207 -8.08 -9.27 -17.85
N ALA A 208 -9.26 -8.88 -17.35
CA ALA A 208 -10.07 -7.89 -18.04
C ALA A 208 -9.16 -6.70 -18.35
N LYS A 209 -9.21 -6.23 -19.59
CA LYS A 209 -8.36 -5.12 -20.01
C LYS A 209 -8.62 -3.93 -19.09
N GLU A 210 -7.59 -3.45 -18.40
CA GLU A 210 -7.70 -2.27 -17.53
C GLU A 210 -8.27 -1.10 -18.36
N GLY A 211 -9.24 -0.41 -17.79
CA GLY A 211 -9.98 0.63 -18.47
C GLY A 211 -10.95 1.36 -17.54
N TRP A 212 -11.68 2.32 -18.10
CA TRP A 212 -12.82 2.92 -17.41
C TRP A 212 -13.93 1.88 -17.30
N ILE A 213 -14.28 1.54 -16.07
CA ILE A 213 -15.27 0.52 -15.74
C ILE A 213 -16.66 1.07 -16.12
N GLU A 214 -17.46 0.24 -16.79
CA GLU A 214 -18.85 0.57 -17.09
C GLU A 214 -19.64 0.70 -15.78
N LYS A 215 -20.38 1.80 -15.64
CA LYS A 215 -21.07 2.16 -14.40
C LYS A 215 -22.41 1.43 -14.30
N ASP A 216 -22.78 1.06 -13.09
CA ASP A 216 -24.07 0.47 -12.78
C ASP A 216 -24.71 1.25 -11.62
N GLU A 217 -25.87 1.86 -11.86
CA GLU A 217 -26.63 2.62 -10.85
C GLU A 217 -26.97 1.75 -9.61
N SER A 218 -27.07 0.43 -9.76
CA SER A 218 -27.36 -0.50 -8.66
C SER A 218 -26.20 -0.68 -7.68
N TRP A 219 -24.98 -0.27 -8.03
CA TRP A 219 -23.84 -0.37 -7.12
C TRP A 219 -23.97 0.55 -5.92
N ALA A 220 -24.66 1.69 -6.03
CA ALA A 220 -24.87 2.60 -4.91
C ALA A 220 -25.91 1.99 -3.93
N ILE A 221 -25.43 1.30 -2.90
CA ILE A 221 -26.27 0.56 -1.95
C ILE A 221 -26.60 1.34 -0.67
N GLU A 222 -25.75 2.30 -0.30
CA GLU A 222 -25.98 3.16 0.87
C GLU A 222 -25.54 4.60 0.60
N SER A 223 -26.18 5.55 1.29
CA SER A 223 -25.80 6.95 1.24
C SER A 223 -26.18 7.68 2.51
N SER A 224 -25.35 8.64 2.91
CA SER A 224 -25.69 9.59 3.97
C SER A 224 -26.80 10.56 3.56
N GLY A 225 -27.56 11.07 4.52
CA GLY A 225 -28.60 12.06 4.28
C GLY A 225 -29.82 11.52 3.52
N ASN A 226 -30.75 12.41 3.21
CA ASN A 226 -31.97 12.11 2.47
C ASN A 226 -31.87 12.67 1.05
N PRO A 227 -32.21 11.89 0.01
CA PRO A 227 -32.12 12.37 -1.36
C PRO A 227 -33.09 13.53 -1.60
N HIS A 228 -32.61 14.57 -2.27
CA HIS A 228 -33.48 15.66 -2.71
C HIS A 228 -34.43 15.20 -3.82
N VAL A 229 -35.70 15.60 -3.76
CA VAL A 229 -36.69 15.30 -4.80
C VAL A 229 -37.21 16.61 -5.40
N TYR A 230 -37.07 16.77 -6.71
CA TYR A 230 -37.48 17.98 -7.42
C TYR A 230 -38.13 17.62 -8.77
N HIS A 231 -39.34 18.11 -9.01
CA HIS A 231 -40.17 17.78 -10.19
C HIS A 231 -40.26 16.28 -10.49
N GLY A 232 -40.38 15.46 -9.45
CA GLY A 232 -40.50 14.00 -9.58
C GLY A 232 -39.18 13.28 -9.89
N VAL A 233 -38.05 13.98 -9.94
CA VAL A 233 -36.71 13.39 -10.04
C VAL A 233 -36.12 13.29 -8.64
N THR A 234 -35.64 12.09 -8.29
CA THR A 234 -34.88 11.82 -7.06
C THR A 234 -33.38 11.93 -7.34
N TYR A 235 -32.70 12.78 -6.59
CA TYR A 235 -31.27 13.06 -6.67
C TYR A 235 -30.50 12.24 -5.62
N ASP A 236 -30.64 10.91 -5.71
CA ASP A 236 -29.98 9.93 -4.84
C ASP A 236 -28.55 9.61 -5.29
N ALA A 237 -27.87 8.73 -4.54
CA ALA A 237 -26.48 8.38 -4.81
C ALA A 237 -26.28 7.68 -6.16
N ALA A 238 -27.29 6.98 -6.67
CA ALA A 238 -27.22 6.33 -7.98
C ALA A 238 -26.97 7.34 -9.12
N LYS A 239 -27.36 8.61 -8.94
CA LYS A 239 -27.13 9.66 -9.95
C LYS A 239 -25.67 9.96 -10.24
N VAL A 240 -24.72 9.55 -9.38
CA VAL A 240 -23.30 9.68 -9.71
C VAL A 240 -22.81 8.64 -10.73
N LEU A 241 -23.64 7.64 -11.05
CA LEU A 241 -23.32 6.50 -11.91
C LEU A 241 -24.16 6.44 -13.20
N ASP A 242 -25.11 7.35 -13.40
CA ASP A 242 -26.07 7.29 -14.51
C ASP A 242 -25.53 7.84 -15.85
N GLY A 243 -24.32 8.43 -15.84
CA GLY A 243 -23.66 8.99 -17.02
C GLY A 243 -24.28 10.28 -17.54
N ARG A 244 -25.13 10.94 -16.73
CA ARG A 244 -25.78 12.21 -17.06
C ARG A 244 -25.23 13.32 -16.18
N ALA A 245 -24.38 14.14 -16.77
CA ALA A 245 -23.85 15.37 -16.14
C ALA A 245 -24.89 16.40 -15.65
N GLY A 246 -26.17 16.25 -15.99
CA GLY A 246 -27.27 17.11 -15.55
C GLY A 246 -28.04 16.59 -14.32
N THR A 247 -27.76 15.37 -13.87
CA THR A 247 -28.23 14.82 -12.60
C THR A 247 -27.09 14.90 -11.58
N MET A 248 -27.42 14.71 -10.31
CA MET A 248 -26.45 14.79 -9.22
C MET A 248 -26.95 14.02 -8.01
N TRP A 249 -26.02 13.60 -7.17
CA TRP A 249 -26.30 13.24 -5.79
C TRP A 249 -26.42 14.52 -4.96
N ASN A 250 -27.55 14.68 -4.24
CA ASN A 250 -27.84 15.83 -3.37
C ASN A 250 -28.41 15.32 -2.03
N PRO A 251 -27.53 14.93 -1.08
CA PRO A 251 -27.92 14.35 0.20
C PRO A 251 -28.28 15.44 1.22
N GLY A 252 -29.57 15.80 1.29
CA GLY A 252 -30.09 16.73 2.28
C GLY A 252 -30.23 16.11 3.69
N GLY A 253 -30.77 16.88 4.62
CA GLY A 253 -31.08 16.40 5.98
C GLY A 253 -29.92 16.43 6.98
N GLU A 254 -28.69 16.46 6.49
CA GLU A 254 -27.51 16.68 7.33
C GLU A 254 -27.25 18.17 7.57
N GLY A 255 -26.62 18.48 8.70
CA GLY A 255 -26.23 19.85 9.05
C GLY A 255 -25.14 20.42 8.15
N ARG A 256 -25.06 21.75 8.08
CA ARG A 256 -23.92 22.43 7.45
C ARG A 256 -22.62 22.02 8.17
N TYR A 257 -21.57 21.76 7.41
CA TYR A 257 -20.26 21.25 7.85
C TYR A 257 -20.30 19.83 8.42
N TYR A 258 -21.24 18.99 7.98
CA TYR A 258 -21.27 17.58 8.36
C TYR A 258 -19.97 16.84 7.99
N ASN A 259 -19.37 17.17 6.83
CA ASN A 259 -18.02 16.75 6.41
C ASN A 259 -17.79 15.24 6.45
N ASN A 260 -18.87 14.48 6.33
CA ASN A 260 -18.88 13.01 6.35
C ASN A 260 -19.98 12.46 5.43
N TRP A 261 -20.37 13.23 4.41
CA TRP A 261 -21.32 12.75 3.40
C TRP A 261 -20.67 11.62 2.63
N ASN A 262 -21.34 10.48 2.51
CA ASN A 262 -20.76 9.31 1.89
C ASN A 262 -21.74 8.54 1.00
N ILE A 263 -21.15 7.80 0.06
CA ILE A 263 -21.82 6.78 -0.76
C ILE A 263 -21.04 5.49 -0.56
N VAL A 264 -21.74 4.39 -0.29
CA VAL A 264 -21.18 3.04 -0.30
C VAL A 264 -21.58 2.35 -1.59
N PHE A 265 -20.58 1.80 -2.26
CA PHE A 265 -20.73 1.03 -3.49
C PHE A 265 -20.48 -0.46 -3.21
N ASP A 266 -21.40 -1.33 -3.63
CA ASP A 266 -21.17 -2.76 -3.77
C ASP A 266 -21.11 -3.10 -5.26
N PHE A 267 -19.91 -3.43 -5.75
CA PHE A 267 -19.69 -3.76 -7.16
C PHE A 267 -20.20 -5.18 -7.52
N GLY A 268 -20.71 -5.95 -6.55
CA GLY A 268 -21.14 -7.34 -6.70
C GLY A 268 -19.99 -8.34 -6.77
N ASP A 269 -18.87 -7.94 -7.36
CA ASP A 269 -17.61 -8.68 -7.50
C ASP A 269 -16.41 -7.84 -7.04
N TYR A 270 -15.22 -8.47 -7.02
CA TYR A 270 -13.98 -7.77 -6.71
C TYR A 270 -13.47 -6.99 -7.94
N TYR A 271 -13.09 -5.75 -7.71
CA TYR A 271 -12.45 -4.90 -8.70
C TYR A 271 -11.11 -4.41 -8.16
N GLN A 272 -10.08 -4.43 -9.01
CA GLN A 272 -8.87 -3.68 -8.76
C GLN A 272 -9.03 -2.29 -9.36
N ILE A 273 -9.00 -1.25 -8.51
CA ILE A 273 -9.15 0.16 -8.92
C ILE A 273 -7.82 0.87 -8.69
N SER A 274 -7.40 1.67 -9.68
CA SER A 274 -6.15 2.43 -9.65
C SER A 274 -6.33 3.94 -9.89
N SER A 275 -7.53 4.35 -10.31
CA SER A 275 -7.88 5.76 -10.44
C SER A 275 -9.39 5.96 -10.34
N ILE A 276 -9.81 7.14 -9.89
CA ILE A 276 -11.19 7.61 -9.98
C ILE A 276 -11.27 8.98 -10.66
N ARG A 277 -12.43 9.32 -11.21
CA ARG A 277 -12.76 10.68 -11.64
C ARG A 277 -13.99 11.18 -10.90
N LEU A 278 -13.95 12.45 -10.50
CA LEU A 278 -15.07 13.13 -9.87
C LEU A 278 -15.51 14.31 -10.73
N ARG A 279 -16.82 14.52 -10.85
CA ARG A 279 -17.41 15.69 -11.49
C ARG A 279 -18.33 16.42 -10.53
N ASN A 280 -17.99 17.65 -10.20
CA ASN A 280 -18.86 18.57 -9.46
C ASN A 280 -19.93 19.20 -10.38
N TYR A 281 -20.96 19.75 -9.75
CA TYR A 281 -22.01 20.52 -10.43
C TYR A 281 -21.50 21.89 -10.92
N GLY A 282 -20.61 22.54 -10.17
CA GLY A 282 -19.94 23.80 -10.55
C GLY A 282 -20.53 25.06 -9.92
N ASP A 283 -21.27 24.96 -8.81
CA ASP A 283 -21.88 26.11 -8.14
C ASP A 283 -21.06 26.68 -6.96
N TRP A 284 -19.88 26.10 -6.72
CA TRP A 284 -18.97 26.31 -5.60
C TRP A 284 -19.51 26.00 -4.20
N THR A 285 -20.78 26.29 -3.93
CA THR A 285 -21.39 26.17 -2.60
C THR A 285 -21.49 24.71 -2.16
N HIS A 286 -21.89 23.85 -3.08
CA HIS A 286 -22.10 22.43 -2.87
C HIS A 286 -20.97 21.59 -3.48
N ASP A 287 -20.08 22.19 -4.26
CA ASP A 287 -19.00 21.44 -4.88
C ASP A 287 -18.02 20.88 -3.85
N ALA A 288 -17.69 19.59 -4.00
CA ALA A 288 -16.71 18.92 -3.16
C ALA A 288 -15.32 19.54 -3.39
N THR A 289 -14.63 19.87 -2.29
CA THR A 289 -13.24 20.36 -2.30
C THR A 289 -12.26 19.31 -1.79
N LYS A 290 -12.71 18.38 -0.91
CA LYS A 290 -11.89 17.28 -0.41
C LYS A 290 -12.68 15.99 -0.28
N PHE A 291 -12.03 14.87 -0.53
CA PHE A 291 -12.63 13.56 -0.36
C PHE A 291 -11.62 12.52 0.15
N GLY A 292 -12.16 11.45 0.75
CA GLY A 292 -11.47 10.17 0.90
C GLY A 292 -12.18 9.11 0.07
N PHE A 293 -11.42 8.16 -0.45
CA PHE A 293 -11.95 6.96 -1.09
C PHE A 293 -11.40 5.75 -0.37
N ASP A 294 -12.30 4.94 0.15
CA ASP A 294 -11.99 3.80 1.01
C ASP A 294 -12.38 2.50 0.32
N ALA A 295 -11.66 1.44 0.66
CA ALA A 295 -11.94 0.07 0.26
C ALA A 295 -12.35 -0.76 1.48
N SER A 296 -13.27 -1.70 1.30
CA SER A 296 -13.53 -2.78 2.26
C SER A 296 -13.81 -4.11 1.56
N PRO A 297 -13.08 -5.18 1.89
CA PRO A 297 -13.29 -6.48 1.25
C PRO A 297 -14.60 -7.16 1.66
N GLN A 298 -15.17 -6.79 2.81
CA GLN A 298 -16.35 -7.41 3.40
C GLN A 298 -17.40 -6.34 3.75
N GLY A 299 -18.67 -6.74 3.79
CA GLY A 299 -19.80 -5.81 3.98
C GLY A 299 -20.28 -5.66 5.42
N ASP A 300 -20.44 -6.77 6.14
CA ASP A 300 -21.08 -6.78 7.47
C ASP A 300 -20.19 -7.48 8.52
N PRO A 301 -19.45 -6.73 9.37
CA PRO A 301 -19.25 -5.28 9.31
C PRO A 301 -18.20 -4.88 8.27
N TYR A 302 -18.36 -3.70 7.68
CA TYR A 302 -17.31 -3.09 6.87
C TYR A 302 -16.04 -2.84 7.68
N GLU A 303 -14.90 -3.13 7.07
CA GLU A 303 -13.57 -2.76 7.52
C GLU A 303 -12.94 -1.80 6.51
N TRP A 304 -13.09 -0.49 6.75
CA TRP A 304 -12.67 0.54 5.80
C TRP A 304 -11.18 0.85 5.90
N GLN A 305 -10.50 0.85 4.75
CA GLN A 305 -9.15 1.36 4.58
C GLN A 305 -9.15 2.49 3.55
N GLU A 306 -8.68 3.68 3.92
CA GLU A 306 -8.51 4.79 2.97
C GLU A 306 -7.41 4.45 1.97
N VAL A 307 -7.77 4.42 0.68
CA VAL A 307 -6.84 4.10 -0.43
C VAL A 307 -6.32 5.35 -1.12
N VAL A 308 -7.12 6.42 -1.14
CA VAL A 308 -6.70 7.72 -1.65
C VAL A 308 -7.45 8.84 -0.96
N PHE A 309 -6.72 9.92 -0.68
CA PHE A 309 -7.27 11.21 -0.31
C PHE A 309 -6.99 12.19 -1.44
N GLY A 310 -7.98 13.00 -1.80
CA GLY A 310 -7.84 13.98 -2.88
C GLY A 310 -8.41 15.33 -2.51
N GLU A 311 -7.79 16.37 -3.06
CA GLU A 311 -8.26 17.75 -3.03
C GLU A 311 -8.60 18.16 -4.45
N LEU A 312 -9.82 18.64 -4.68
CA LEU A 312 -10.27 19.08 -6.00
C LEU A 312 -9.81 20.51 -6.22
N GLU A 313 -9.12 20.73 -7.34
CA GLU A 313 -8.70 22.07 -7.78
C GLU A 313 -9.87 22.75 -8.52
N ASP A 314 -9.97 24.08 -8.43
CA ASP A 314 -10.96 24.85 -9.21
C ASP A 314 -12.36 24.23 -9.22
N THR A 315 -13.00 24.09 -8.05
CA THR A 315 -14.24 23.30 -7.90
C THR A 315 -15.42 23.79 -8.73
N ARG A 316 -15.37 25.04 -9.21
CA ARG A 316 -16.34 25.63 -10.14
C ARG A 316 -16.23 25.07 -11.56
N ASN A 317 -15.12 24.40 -11.85
CA ASN A 317 -14.89 23.75 -13.12
C ASN A 317 -15.66 22.43 -13.17
N ILE A 318 -16.59 22.35 -14.12
CA ILE A 318 -17.43 21.17 -14.36
C ILE A 318 -16.70 20.05 -15.11
N VAL A 319 -15.41 20.22 -15.39
CA VAL A 319 -14.56 19.19 -15.98
C VAL A 319 -14.22 18.14 -14.93
N GLN A 320 -14.27 16.86 -15.33
CA GLN A 320 -13.89 15.74 -14.48
C GLN A 320 -12.43 15.86 -14.03
N GLN A 321 -12.19 15.70 -12.74
CA GLN A 321 -10.86 15.66 -12.16
C GLN A 321 -10.49 14.23 -11.81
N GLN A 322 -9.28 13.83 -12.23
CA GLN A 322 -8.80 12.47 -12.08
C GLN A 322 -7.81 12.37 -10.92
N PHE A 323 -8.03 11.36 -10.07
CA PHE A 323 -7.21 11.04 -8.92
C PHE A 323 -6.72 9.60 -9.07
N GLY A 324 -5.40 9.39 -9.00
CA GLY A 324 -4.78 8.07 -9.15
C GLY A 324 -3.53 7.97 -8.29
N GLY A 325 -2.66 7.01 -8.60
CA GLY A 325 -1.45 6.75 -7.81
C GLY A 325 -1.67 5.83 -6.61
N PHE A 326 -2.84 5.20 -6.54
CA PHE A 326 -3.15 4.10 -5.65
C PHE A 326 -3.45 2.85 -6.48
N SER A 327 -3.49 1.69 -5.83
CA SER A 327 -4.04 0.47 -6.41
C SER A 327 -4.57 -0.39 -5.29
N ALA A 328 -5.85 -0.72 -5.31
CA ALA A 328 -6.47 -1.54 -4.28
C ALA A 328 -7.52 -2.47 -4.91
N THR A 329 -7.70 -3.64 -4.30
CA THR A 329 -8.69 -4.62 -4.74
C THR A 329 -9.74 -4.81 -3.68
N SER A 330 -11.00 -4.57 -4.05
CA SER A 330 -12.12 -4.63 -3.11
C SER A 330 -13.44 -4.85 -3.84
N ARG A 331 -14.43 -5.36 -3.10
CA ARG A 331 -15.82 -5.44 -3.56
C ARG A 331 -16.61 -4.21 -3.10
N PHE A 332 -16.44 -3.82 -1.84
CA PHE A 332 -17.08 -2.64 -1.29
C PHE A 332 -16.13 -1.45 -1.34
N TRP A 333 -16.67 -0.31 -1.72
CA TRP A 333 -15.95 0.94 -1.83
C TRP A 333 -16.78 2.05 -1.19
N ARG A 334 -16.13 3.05 -0.61
CA ARG A 334 -16.81 4.19 -0.03
C ARG A 334 -16.18 5.49 -0.47
N LEU A 335 -16.96 6.36 -1.08
CA LEU A 335 -16.58 7.75 -1.31
C LEU A 335 -17.07 8.58 -0.13
N VAL A 336 -16.17 9.36 0.49
CA VAL A 336 -16.49 10.27 1.59
C VAL A 336 -16.13 11.68 1.20
N ILE A 337 -17.11 12.57 1.10
CA ILE A 337 -16.89 14.01 0.92
C ILE A 337 -16.59 14.64 2.28
N LYS A 338 -15.34 15.09 2.42
CA LYS A 338 -14.77 15.61 3.67
C LYS A 338 -14.88 17.13 3.77
N GLU A 339 -15.04 17.81 2.63
CA GLU A 339 -15.19 19.26 2.57
C GLU A 339 -15.91 19.66 1.28
N THR A 340 -16.77 20.68 1.37
CA THR A 340 -17.38 21.37 0.23
C THR A 340 -17.09 22.87 0.33
N GLY A 341 -17.24 23.63 -0.75
CA GLY A 341 -16.81 25.04 -0.78
C GLY A 341 -17.43 25.93 0.29
N ASN A 342 -18.65 25.63 0.75
CA ASN A 342 -19.31 26.36 1.85
C ASN A 342 -19.79 25.47 3.01
N GLY A 343 -19.48 24.17 2.99
CA GLY A 343 -19.95 23.20 3.97
C GLY A 343 -21.41 22.80 3.83
N TYR A 344 -22.08 23.13 2.72
CA TYR A 344 -23.37 22.52 2.41
C TYR A 344 -23.17 21.11 1.84
N GLN A 345 -24.25 20.34 1.74
CA GLN A 345 -24.20 18.99 1.19
C GLN A 345 -23.61 18.96 -0.23
N PRO A 346 -22.91 17.89 -0.63
CA PRO A 346 -22.30 17.82 -1.95
C PRO A 346 -23.33 17.79 -3.07
N TRP A 347 -23.05 18.48 -4.16
CA TRP A 347 -23.70 18.27 -5.47
C TRP A 347 -22.70 17.63 -6.41
N LEU A 348 -22.67 16.29 -6.39
CA LEU A 348 -21.73 15.50 -7.19
C LEU A 348 -22.47 14.87 -8.37
N CYS A 349 -22.01 15.13 -9.59
CA CYS A 349 -22.66 14.69 -10.83
C CYS A 349 -22.18 13.32 -11.28
N GLU A 350 -20.88 13.04 -11.25
CA GLU A 350 -20.34 11.77 -11.78
C GLU A 350 -19.18 11.27 -10.93
N VAL A 351 -19.12 9.94 -10.79
CA VAL A 351 -17.96 9.19 -10.33
C VAL A 351 -17.64 8.13 -11.39
N ASP A 352 -16.41 8.14 -11.92
CA ASP A 352 -15.92 7.07 -12.79
C ASP A 352 -14.77 6.32 -12.11
N PHE A 353 -14.66 5.02 -12.37
CA PHE A 353 -13.62 4.15 -11.82
C PHE A 353 -12.75 3.60 -12.94
N PHE A 354 -11.43 3.62 -12.76
CA PHE A 354 -10.47 3.03 -13.68
C PHE A 354 -9.82 1.81 -13.02
N GLY A 355 -9.88 0.68 -13.72
CA GLY A 355 -9.47 -0.60 -13.16
C GLY A 355 -9.95 -1.77 -13.99
N TYR A 356 -10.09 -2.92 -13.34
CA TYR A 356 -10.61 -4.14 -13.95
C TYR A 356 -11.24 -5.07 -12.92
N GLN A 357 -12.23 -5.86 -13.35
CA GLN A 357 -12.84 -6.92 -12.55
C GLN A 357 -11.85 -8.07 -12.36
N THR A 358 -11.78 -8.62 -11.15
CA THR A 358 -10.93 -9.76 -10.79
C THR A 358 -11.76 -10.80 -10.04
N PRO A 359 -11.61 -12.11 -10.32
CA PRO A 359 -12.42 -13.16 -9.70
C PRO A 359 -12.11 -13.38 -8.21
N MET A 360 -11.12 -12.70 -7.64
CA MET A 360 -10.74 -12.82 -6.23
C MET A 360 -10.42 -11.46 -5.64
N MET A 361 -10.55 -11.32 -4.30
CA MET A 361 -9.68 -10.42 -3.54
C MET A 361 -8.28 -10.75 -3.97
N SER A 362 -7.73 -9.96 -4.88
CA SER A 362 -6.37 -10.17 -5.22
C SER A 362 -5.54 -9.66 -4.06
N SER A 363 -5.26 -10.52 -3.10
CA SER A 363 -3.99 -10.46 -2.39
C SER A 363 -2.90 -10.80 -3.40
N PHE A 364 -2.71 -9.94 -4.41
CA PHE A 364 -1.55 -9.99 -5.28
C PHE A 364 -0.41 -9.37 -4.49
N ALA A 365 0.45 -10.25 -4.01
CA ALA A 365 1.88 -10.00 -3.97
C ALA A 365 2.35 -9.58 -5.37
N SER A 366 2.30 -8.28 -5.70
CA SER A 366 2.88 -7.76 -6.94
C SER A 366 4.38 -7.59 -6.77
N ILE A 367 5.16 -8.14 -7.70
CA ILE A 367 6.61 -7.93 -7.80
C ILE A 367 6.83 -6.67 -8.63
N VAL A 368 7.05 -5.52 -8.00
CA VAL A 368 7.31 -4.25 -8.71
C VAL A 368 8.79 -3.90 -8.66
N LYS A 369 9.39 -3.65 -9.83
CA LYS A 369 10.76 -3.13 -9.97
C LYS A 369 10.74 -1.60 -9.87
N LYS A 370 11.50 -1.01 -8.93
CA LYS A 370 11.79 0.44 -8.96
C LYS A 370 13.27 0.76 -8.74
N GLY A 371 13.91 1.31 -9.77
CA GLY A 371 14.80 2.47 -9.62
C GLY A 371 16.02 2.40 -8.69
N SER A 372 16.72 1.28 -8.60
CA SER A 372 18.19 1.14 -8.74
C SER A 372 18.45 -0.38 -8.86
N LYS A 373 19.64 -0.83 -9.24
CA LYS A 373 19.85 -2.19 -9.74
C LYS A 373 19.57 -3.34 -8.72
N THR A 374 19.25 -3.08 -7.44
CA THR A 374 19.48 -4.05 -6.36
C THR A 374 18.35 -4.20 -5.32
N SER A 375 17.06 -4.18 -5.67
CA SER A 375 16.01 -4.52 -4.70
C SER A 375 14.71 -4.97 -5.35
N TRP A 376 14.15 -6.07 -4.81
CA TRP A 376 12.83 -6.63 -5.13
C TRP A 376 12.04 -6.77 -3.82
N THR A 377 10.77 -6.38 -3.83
CA THR A 377 9.88 -6.51 -2.66
C THR A 377 8.58 -7.16 -3.12
N VAL A 378 8.02 -8.01 -2.27
CA VAL A 378 6.63 -8.45 -2.37
C VAL A 378 5.80 -7.39 -1.64
N VAL A 379 4.91 -6.72 -2.36
CA VAL A 379 4.26 -5.50 -1.88
C VAL A 379 2.74 -5.71 -1.79
N ASP A 380 2.20 -5.56 -0.57
CA ASP A 380 0.95 -4.83 -0.33
C ASP A 380 1.31 -3.33 -0.51
N SER A 381 0.62 -2.63 -1.41
CA SER A 381 1.04 -1.42 -2.17
C SER A 381 1.60 -0.22 -1.39
N ASN A 382 1.66 -0.26 -0.06
CA ASN A 382 1.81 0.92 0.79
C ASN A 382 3.02 0.94 1.74
N ILE A 383 3.93 -0.05 1.73
CA ILE A 383 5.07 -0.07 2.67
C ILE A 383 6.43 -0.27 1.95
N ILE A 384 7.33 0.71 2.11
CA ILE A 384 8.72 0.72 1.61
C ILE A 384 9.66 0.66 2.81
N THR A 385 10.47 -0.39 2.96
CA THR A 385 11.48 -0.48 4.03
C THR A 385 12.80 -1.07 3.54
N ASP A 386 13.93 -0.47 3.93
CA ASP A 386 15.27 -1.06 3.75
C ASP A 386 15.44 -2.26 4.70
N GLY A 387 15.76 -3.45 4.15
CA GLY A 387 16.11 -4.66 4.92
C GLY A 387 15.21 -5.87 4.64
N ALA A 388 15.32 -6.89 5.49
CA ALA A 388 14.50 -8.09 5.43
C ALA A 388 13.01 -7.75 5.39
N THR A 389 12.32 -8.29 4.41
CA THR A 389 10.88 -8.15 4.26
C THR A 389 10.20 -9.31 4.97
N VAL A 390 9.34 -9.00 5.95
CA VAL A 390 8.44 -9.96 6.58
C VAL A 390 7.03 -9.56 6.22
N ILE A 391 6.29 -10.47 5.57
CA ILE A 391 4.87 -10.31 5.28
C ILE A 391 4.15 -11.27 6.18
N GLU A 392 3.15 -10.77 6.91
CA GLU A 392 2.22 -11.59 7.68
C GLU A 392 0.84 -11.36 7.08
N THR A 393 0.11 -12.44 6.80
CA THR A 393 -1.23 -12.35 6.24
C THR A 393 -2.11 -13.47 6.78
N VAL A 394 -3.40 -13.20 6.84
CA VAL A 394 -4.42 -14.17 7.19
C VAL A 394 -5.19 -14.49 5.91
N ILE A 395 -5.20 -15.77 5.54
CA ILE A 395 -5.82 -16.24 4.31
C ILE A 395 -7.13 -16.94 4.69
N PRO A 396 -8.30 -16.41 4.29
CA PRO A 396 -9.57 -17.06 4.56
C PRO A 396 -9.64 -18.39 3.82
N LEU A 397 -10.12 -19.43 4.52
CA LEU A 397 -10.34 -20.76 3.94
C LEU A 397 -11.78 -20.86 3.45
N LEU A 398 -11.97 -21.51 2.30
CA LEU A 398 -13.26 -21.46 1.59
C LEU A 398 -14.39 -22.27 2.23
N GLY A 399 -14.09 -23.10 3.25
CA GLY A 399 -15.09 -23.86 4.00
C GLY A 399 -15.58 -25.10 3.25
#